data_AF-A0A838ZU92-F1
#
_entry.id   AF-A0A838ZU92-F1
#
_cell.length_a   1.000
_cell.length_b   1.000
_cell.length_c   1.000
_cell.angle_alpha   90.00
_cell.angle_beta   90.00
_cell.angle_gamma   90.00
#
_symmetry.space_group_name_H-M   'P 1'
#
loop_
_entity.id
_entity.type
_entity.pdbx_description
1 polymer ?
#
loop_
_entity_poly.entity_id
_entity_poly.type
_entity_poly.pdbx_seq_one_letter_code
_entity_poly.pdbx_strand_id
1 'polypeptide(L)' 'MIRNYINIIMGILYAFIGGFVIARNWFLMDLSPIAAISLGVLFIAYGIFRVYRAIKAIRSNED' A
#
# COMPACT_ATOMS: atom_id res chain seq x y z
N MET A 1 10.37 -17.73 -2.09
CA MET A 1 8.94 -17.89 -1.75
C MET A 1 8.47 -17.01 -0.57
N ILE A 2 8.97 -17.16 0.66
CA ILE A 2 8.52 -16.41 1.85
C ILE A 2 8.55 -14.87 1.70
N ARG A 3 9.60 -14.29 1.09
CA ARG A 3 9.70 -12.83 0.87
C ARG A 3 8.60 -12.27 -0.04
N ASN A 4 8.05 -13.05 -0.97
CA ASN A 4 7.01 -12.55 -1.89
C ASN A 4 5.66 -12.47 -1.18
N TYR A 5 5.34 -13.44 -0.32
CA TYR A 5 4.15 -13.40 0.53
C TYR A 5 4.16 -12.21 1.50
N ILE A 6 5.32 -11.92 2.12
CA ILE A 6 5.48 -10.76 3.00
C ILE A 6 5.22 -9.45 2.23
N ASN A 7 5.73 -9.34 0.99
CA ASN A 7 5.49 -8.15 0.17
C ASN A 7 4.01 -7.95 -0.21
N ILE A 8 3.26 -9.03 -0.42
CA ILE A 8 1.81 -8.98 -0.70
C ILE A 8 1.06 -8.50 0.54
N ILE A 9 1.29 -9.12 1.70
CA ILE A 9 0.66 -8.72 2.98
C ILE A 9 0.98 -7.26 3.29
N MET A 10 2.24 -6.87 3.13
CA MET A 10 2.64 -5.49 3.32
C MET A 10 1.99 -4.54 2.31
N GLY A 11 1.76 -4.94 1.06
CA GLY A 11 1.03 -4.13 0.08
C GLY A 11 -0.43 -3.89 0.49
N ILE A 12 -1.09 -4.92 1.02
CA ILE A 12 -2.46 -4.82 1.56
C ILE A 12 -2.49 -3.90 2.78
N LEU A 13 -1.53 -4.04 3.71
CA LEU A 13 -1.42 -3.14 4.87
C LEU A 13 -1.27 -1.68 4.46
N TYR A 14 -0.45 -1.40 3.45
CA TYR A 14 -0.28 -0.04 2.91
C TYR A 14 -1.59 0.51 2.32
N ALA A 15 -2.35 -0.29 1.59
CA ALA A 15 -3.66 0.12 1.08
C ALA A 15 -4.66 0.38 2.22
N PHE A 16 -4.64 -0.44 3.27
CA PHE A 16 -5.49 -0.29 4.44
C PHE A 16 -5.16 0.98 5.23
N ILE A 17 -3.88 1.26 5.43
CA ILE A 17 -3.40 2.51 6.03
C ILE A 17 -3.85 3.70 5.19
N GLY A 18 -3.69 3.65 3.86
CA GLY A 18 -4.12 4.73 2.98
C GLY A 18 -5.63 5.02 3.07
N GLY A 19 -6.46 3.97 3.11
CA GLY A 19 -7.90 4.13 3.33
C GLY A 19 -8.23 4.74 4.69
N PHE A 20 -7.51 4.33 5.74
CA PHE A 20 -7.68 4.86 7.09
C PHE A 20 -7.30 6.35 7.19
N VAL A 21 -6.21 6.76 6.53
CA VAL A 21 -5.76 8.15 6.48
C VAL A 21 -6.81 9.06 5.86
N ILE A 22 -7.46 8.62 4.77
CA ILE A 22 -8.53 9.38 4.12
C ILE A 22 -9.77 9.44 5.01
N ALA A 23 -10.17 8.31 5.60
CA ALA A 23 -11.38 8.24 6.41
C ALA A 23 -11.30 9.08 7.69
N ARG A 24 -10.13 9.19 8.31
CA ARG A 24 -9.92 9.94 9.55
C ARG A 24 -9.31 11.33 9.35
N ASN A 25 -8.84 11.67 8.15
CA ASN A 25 -7.97 12.83 7.90
C ASN A 25 -6.78 12.90 8.88
N TRP A 26 -6.29 11.74 9.31
CA TRP A 26 -5.33 11.63 10.39
C TRP A 26 -4.37 10.47 10.11
N PHE A 27 -3.08 10.71 10.35
CA PHE A 27 -2.05 9.67 10.23
C PHE A 27 -1.15 9.62 11.46
N LEU A 28 -0.30 10.64 11.63
CA LEU A 28 0.54 10.86 12.81
C LEU A 28 0.30 12.24 13.44
N MET A 29 -0.40 13.10 12.70
CA MET A 29 -0.91 14.41 13.07
C MET A 29 -2.20 14.63 12.30
N ASP A 30 -2.99 15.62 12.68
CA ASP A 30 -4.15 16.04 11.91
C ASP A 30 -3.70 16.55 10.53
N LEU A 31 -4.35 16.06 9.48
CA LEU A 31 -4.08 16.50 8.11
C LEU A 31 -5.23 17.36 7.60
N SER A 32 -4.87 18.37 6.82
CA SER A 32 -5.81 19.01 5.91
C SER A 32 -6.45 17.94 5.00
N PRO A 33 -7.74 18.05 4.66
CA PRO A 33 -8.42 17.09 3.80
C PRO A 33 -7.68 16.80 2.48
N ILE A 34 -7.08 17.83 1.89
CA ILE A 34 -6.31 17.71 0.65
C ILE A 34 -5.05 16.87 0.88
N ALA A 35 -4.36 17.09 2.01
CA ALA A 35 -3.15 16.36 2.37
C ALA A 35 -3.47 14.89 2.71
N ALA A 36 -4.58 14.64 3.43
CA ALA A 36 -5.05 13.30 3.75
C ALA A 36 -5.40 12.49 2.49
N ILE A 37 -6.13 13.10 1.55
CA ILE A 37 -6.47 12.47 0.26
C ILE A 37 -5.20 12.18 -0.53
N SER A 38 -4.28 13.13 -0.63
CA SER A 38 -3.02 12.97 -1.38
C SER A 38 -2.17 11.84 -0.81
N LEU A 39 -1.98 11.81 0.51
CA LEU A 39 -1.21 10.76 1.19
C LEU A 39 -1.89 9.40 1.14
N GLY A 40 -3.21 9.36 1.33
CA GLY A 40 -3.96 8.11 1.25
C GLY A 40 -3.92 7.50 -0.15
N VAL A 41 -4.11 8.31 -1.20
CA VAL A 41 -3.97 7.87 -2.59
C VAL A 41 -2.56 7.37 -2.87
N LEU A 42 -1.52 8.07 -2.39
CA LEU A 42 -0.13 7.61 -2.50
C LEU A 42 0.09 6.25 -1.83
N PHE A 43 -0.43 6.05 -0.61
CA PHE A 43 -0.30 4.78 0.10
C PHE A 43 -1.02 3.63 -0.60
N ILE A 44 -2.23 3.90 -1.12
CA ILE A 44 -2.99 2.91 -1.90
C ILE A 44 -2.26 2.57 -3.20
N ALA A 45 -1.83 3.57 -3.96
CA ALA A 45 -1.10 3.38 -5.22
C ALA A 45 0.20 2.60 -5.00
N TYR A 46 0.97 2.94 -3.96
CA TYR A 46 2.19 2.21 -3.61
C TYR A 46 1.89 0.78 -3.13
N GLY A 47 0.83 0.58 -2.35
CA GLY A 47 0.36 -0.74 -1.92
C GLY A 47 0.07 -1.65 -3.12
N ILE A 48 -0.68 -1.15 -4.10
CA ILE A 48 -0.98 -1.84 -5.36
C ILE A 48 0.31 -2.18 -6.12
N PHE A 49 1.22 -1.21 -6.27
CA PHE A 49 2.50 -1.44 -6.95
C PHE A 49 3.32 -2.55 -6.26
N ARG A 50 3.31 -2.59 -4.93
CA ARG A 50 4.01 -3.63 -4.15
C ARG A 50 3.44 -5.03 -4.41
N VAL A 51 2.11 -5.15 -4.42
CA VAL A 51 1.42 -6.41 -4.72
C VAL A 51 1.73 -6.85 -6.15
N TYR A 52 1.59 -5.95 -7.12
CA TYR A 52 1.93 -6.22 -8.52
C TYR A 52 3.36 -6.73 -8.69
N ARG A 53 4.34 -6.05 -8.07
CA ARG A 53 5.75 -6.45 -8.13
C ARG A 53 5.98 -7.82 -7.50
N ALA A 54 5.34 -8.10 -6.37
CA ALA A 54 5.45 -9.39 -5.70
C ALA A 54 4.88 -10.52 -6.57
N ILE A 55 3.71 -10.31 -7.20
CA ILE A 55 3.10 -11.28 -8.14
C ILE A 55 4.01 -11.49 -9.35
N LYS A 56 4.54 -10.42 -9.96
CA LYS A 56 5.48 -10.51 -11.09
C LYS A 56 6.74 -11.29 -10.72
N ALA A 57 7.26 -11.07 -9.51
CA ALA A 57 8.44 -11.77 -9.02
C ALA A 57 8.17 -13.26 -8.73
N ILE A 58 6.96 -13.65 -8.35
CA ILE A 58 6.60 -15.08 -8.23
C ILE A 58 6.64 -15.71 -9.63
N ARG A 59 5.96 -15.09 -10.61
CA ARG A 59 5.83 -15.61 -11.97
C ARG A 59 7.15 -15.69 -12.74
N SER A 60 8.11 -14.81 -12.44
CA SER A 60 9.44 -14.79 -13.08
C SER A 60 10.45 -15.77 -12.48
N ASN A 61 10.16 -16.41 -11.34
CA ASN A 61 11.01 -17.47 -10.75
C ASN A 61 10.46 -18.87 -11.07
N GLU A 62 9.45 -18.97 -11.94
CA GLU A 62 8.86 -20.23 -12.44
C GLU A 62 9.36 -20.60 -13.84
N ASP A 63 10.21 -19.76 -14.45
CA ASP A 63 11.04 -20.08 -15.64
C ASP A 63 12.46 -20.49 -15.19
#